data_AF-A0A7D7ZVS4-F1
#
_entry.id   AF-A0A7D7ZVS4-F1
#
_cell.length_a   1.000
_cell.length_b   1.000
_cell.length_c   1.000
_cell.angle_alpha   90.00
_cell.angle_beta   90.00
_cell.angle_gamma   90.00
#
_symmetry.space_group_name_H-M   'P 1'
#
loop_
_entity.id
_entity.type
_entity.pdbx_description
1 polymer ?
#
loop_
_entity_poly.entity_id
_entity_poly.type
_entity_poly.pdbx_seq_one_letter_code
_entity_poly.pdbx_strand_id
1 'polypeptide(L)' 'MGGIIVAFLNSSFGQLQLERISSGSILQSIRSSDLKKIMVILPPIDVQIKIGSEIKNAVYAKAETRKKLKNADKQIGKLL' A
#
# COMPACT_ATOMS: atom_id res chain seq x y z
N MET A 1 6.91 -12.29 -1.00
CA MET A 1 5.77 -12.63 -0.11
C MET A 1 4.94 -11.41 0.34
N GLY A 2 5.51 -10.25 0.71
CA GLY A 2 4.70 -9.13 1.22
C GLY A 2 3.73 -8.43 0.25
N GLY A 3 3.89 -8.60 -1.07
CA GLY A 3 3.11 -7.86 -2.08
C GLY A 3 1.60 -8.19 -2.08
N ILE A 4 1.22 -9.42 -1.74
CA ILE A 4 -0.20 -9.84 -1.69
C ILE A 4 -0.95 -9.16 -0.54
N ILE A 5 -0.29 -9.01 0.62
CA ILE A 5 -0.87 -8.34 1.80
C ILE A 5 -1.08 -6.86 1.47
N VAL A 6 -0.08 -6.22 0.84
CA VAL A 6 -0.19 -4.83 0.39
C VAL A 6 -1.33 -4.68 -0.61
N ALA A 7 -1.43 -5.57 -1.61
CA ALA A 7 -2.53 -5.54 -2.58
C ALA A 7 -3.90 -5.65 -1.90
N PHE A 8 -4.04 -6.62 -0.99
CA PHE A 8 -5.30 -6.87 -0.30
C PHE A 8 -5.71 -5.69 0.59
N LEU A 9 -4.80 -5.19 1.43
CA LEU A 9 -5.11 -4.09 2.35
C LEU A 9 -5.46 -2.80 1.60
N ASN A 10 -4.91 -2.57 0.41
CA ASN A 10 -5.24 -1.41 -0.43
C ASN A 10 -6.47 -1.64 -1.35
N SER A 11 -7.03 -2.85 -1.38
CA SER A 11 -8.29 -3.11 -2.09
C SER A 11 -9.47 -2.54 -1.32
N SER A 12 -10.60 -2.32 -2.01
CA SER A 12 -11.85 -1.87 -1.37
C SER A 12 -12.26 -2.77 -0.20
N PHE A 13 -12.08 -4.09 -0.32
CA PHE A 13 -12.45 -5.03 0.74
C PHE A 13 -11.51 -4.93 1.96
N GLY A 14 -10.21 -4.75 1.73
CA GLY A 14 -9.24 -4.51 2.80
C GLY A 14 -9.51 -3.19 3.53
N GLN A 15 -9.79 -2.12 2.80
CA GLN A 15 -10.13 -0.81 3.37
C GLN A 15 -11.41 -0.86 4.20
N LEU A 16 -12.48 -1.49 3.71
CA LEU A 16 -13.71 -1.67 4.47
C LEU A 16 -13.49 -2.43 5.79
N GLN A 17 -12.63 -3.46 5.79
CA GLN A 17 -12.28 -4.17 7.03
C GLN A 17 -11.47 -3.28 7.98
N LEU A 18 -10.53 -2.48 7.47
CA LEU A 18 -9.73 -1.54 8.25
C LEU A 18 -10.60 -0.44 8.88
N GLU A 19 -11.52 0.14 8.11
CA GLU A 19 -12.48 1.15 8.58
C GLU A 19 -13.36 0.60 9.68
N ARG A 20 -13.85 -0.64 9.54
CA ARG A 20 -14.70 -1.29 10.54
C ARG A 20 -14.00 -1.49 11.89
N ILE A 21 -12.69 -1.75 11.88
CA ILE A 21 -11.91 -1.97 13.12
C ILE A 21 -11.23 -0.70 13.63
N SER A 22 -11.25 0.36 12.82
CA SER A 22 -10.74 1.68 13.20
C SER A 22 -11.60 2.28 14.30
N SER A 23 -10.97 2.89 15.29
CA SER A 23 -11.61 3.54 16.43
C SER A 23 -11.18 4.99 16.54
N GLY A 24 -12.07 5.83 17.09
CA GLY A 24 -11.83 7.26 17.32
C GLY A 24 -12.50 8.15 16.28
N SER A 25 -13.21 9.19 16.74
CA SER A 25 -14.02 10.06 15.87
C SER A 25 -13.20 11.11 15.13
N ILE A 26 -12.06 11.53 15.69
CA ILE A 26 -11.20 12.60 15.14
C ILE A 26 -9.89 12.02 14.61
N LEU A 27 -9.21 11.19 15.42
CA LEU A 27 -8.02 10.45 15.01
C LEU A 27 -8.36 8.97 14.94
N GLN A 28 -8.40 8.46 13.72
CA GLN A 28 -8.58 7.04 13.46
C GLN A 28 -7.34 6.26 13.90
N SER A 29 -7.56 5.21 14.69
CA SER A 29 -6.51 4.33 15.19
C SER A 29 -6.96 2.88 15.19
N ILE A 30 -6.03 1.97 14.86
CA ILE A 30 -6.25 0.52 14.86
C ILE A 30 -5.36 -0.08 15.94
N ARG A 31 -5.96 -0.78 16.91
CA ARG A 31 -5.21 -1.50 17.93
C ARG A 31 -4.60 -2.76 17.33
N SER A 32 -3.40 -3.14 17.78
CA SER A 32 -2.73 -4.37 17.31
C SER A 32 -3.56 -5.64 17.56
N SER A 33 -4.39 -5.65 18.60
CA SER A 33 -5.34 -6.74 18.88
C SER A 33 -6.43 -6.86 17.81
N ASP A 34 -6.88 -5.73 17.26
CA ASP A 34 -7.95 -5.68 16.26
C ASP A 34 -7.41 -5.92 14.85
N LEU A 35 -6.15 -5.56 14.57
CA LEU A 35 -5.49 -5.86 13.30
C LEU A 35 -5.48 -7.37 12.99
N LYS A 36 -5.36 -8.22 14.02
CA LYS A 36 -5.43 -9.69 13.89
C LYS A 36 -6.80 -10.21 13.43
N LYS A 37 -7.85 -9.38 13.50
CA LYS A 37 -9.21 -9.74 13.07
C LYS A 37 -9.43 -9.55 11.57
N ILE A 38 -8.45 -8.95 10.85
CA ILE A 38 -8.54 -8.81 9.40
C ILE A 38 -8.42 -10.19 8.76
N MET A 39 -9.44 -10.56 7.98
CA MET A 39 -9.42 -11.78 7.20
C MET A 39 -8.84 -11.48 5.81
N VAL A 40 -7.68 -12.06 5.52
CA VAL A 40 -6.98 -11.92 4.24
C VAL A 40 -7.24 -13.14 3.38
N ILE A 41 -7.53 -12.93 2.10
CA ILE A 41 -7.66 -14.01 1.13
C ILE A 41 -6.28 -14.59 0.84
N LEU A 42 -6.14 -15.92 0.91
CA LEU A 42 -4.92 -16.63 0.56
C LEU A 42 -5.12 -17.38 -0.77
N PRO A 43 -4.82 -16.75 -1.92
CA PRO A 43 -4.96 -17.42 -3.21
C PRO A 43 -3.84 -18.47 -3.42
N PRO A 44 -3.93 -19.32 -4.46
CA PRO A 44 -2.86 -20.24 -4.84
C PRO A 44 -1.49 -19.55 -5.05
N ILE A 45 -0.41 -20.29 -4.85
CA ILE A 45 0.97 -19.74 -4.79
C ILE A 45 1.39 -19.04 -6.09
N ASP A 46 0.98 -19.56 -7.24
CA ASP A 46 1.20 -18.99 -8.56
C ASP A 46 0.53 -17.61 -8.70
N VAL A 47 -0.71 -17.48 -8.23
CA VAL A 47 -1.45 -16.22 -8.19
C VAL A 47 -0.80 -15.24 -7.21
N GLN A 48 -0.35 -15.71 -6.03
CA GLN A 48 0.37 -14.88 -5.07
C GLN A 48 1.67 -14.31 -5.67
N ILE A 49 2.43 -15.13 -6.40
CA ILE A 49 3.67 -14.72 -7.07
C ILE A 49 3.36 -13.67 -8.14
N LYS A 50 2.35 -13.92 -8.98
CA LYS A 50 1.94 -12.99 -10.05
C LYS A 50 1.57 -11.62 -9.46
N ILE A 51 0.64 -11.58 -8.51
CA ILE A 51 0.22 -10.33 -7.86
C ILE A 51 1.41 -9.65 -7.18
N GLY A 52 2.25 -10.42 -6.47
CA GLY A 52 3.43 -9.89 -5.80
C GLY A 52 4.42 -9.22 -6.76
N SER A 53 4.61 -9.79 -7.96
CA SER A 53 5.46 -9.22 -9.00
C SER A 53 4.91 -7.89 -9.54
N GLU A 54 3.62 -7.85 -9.88
CA GLU A 54 2.96 -6.65 -10.41
C GLU A 54 3.01 -5.49 -9.41
N ILE A 55 2.69 -5.75 -8.14
CA ILE A 55 2.77 -4.73 -7.08
C ILE A 55 4.19 -4.22 -6.90
N LYS A 56 5.19 -5.12 -6.91
CA LYS A 56 6.59 -4.75 -6.79
C LYS A 56 6.99 -3.79 -7.93
N ASN A 57 6.63 -4.12 -9.17
CA ASN A 57 6.93 -3.29 -10.33
C ASN A 57 6.25 -1.91 -10.23
N ALA A 58 4.97 -1.87 -9.85
CA ALA A 58 4.23 -0.63 -9.66
C ALA A 58 4.85 0.28 -8.59
N VAL A 59 5.30 -0.31 -7.47
CA VAL A 59 5.97 0.44 -6.39
C VAL A 59 7.29 1.04 -6.86
N TYR A 60 8.12 0.28 -7.58
CA TYR A 60 9.38 0.82 -8.12
C TYR A 60 9.18 1.91 -9.15
N ALA A 61 8.24 1.73 -10.08
CA ALA A 61 7.91 2.73 -11.08
C ALA A 61 7.45 4.05 -10.42
N LYS A 62 6.61 3.95 -9.37
CA LYS A 62 6.17 5.11 -8.58
C LYS A 62 7.33 5.78 -7.85
N ALA A 63 8.24 5.00 -7.25
CA ALA A 63 9.41 5.53 -6.55
C ALA A 63 10.36 6.27 -7.51
N GLU A 64 10.61 5.70 -8.69
CA GLU A 64 11.44 6.31 -9.72
C GLU A 64 10.83 7.62 -10.24
N THR A 65 9.53 7.61 -10.51
CA THR A 65 8.78 8.82 -10.94
C THR A 65 8.89 9.93 -9.91
N ARG A 66 8.71 9.61 -8.61
CA ARG A 66 8.88 10.59 -7.52
C ARG A 66 10.30 11.14 -7.44
N LYS A 67 11.31 10.30 -7.67
CA LYS A 67 12.72 10.73 -7.71
C LYS A 67 12.98 11.69 -8.86
N LYS A 68 12.45 11.38 -10.06
CA LYS A 68 12.56 12.24 -11.25
C LYS A 68 11.90 13.61 -11.02
N LEU A 69 10.67 13.64 -10.48
CA LEU A 69 9.97 14.88 -10.14
C LEU A 69 10.76 15.74 -9.15
N LYS A 70 11.24 15.15 -8.04
CA LYS A 70 12.03 15.88 -7.04
C LYS A 70 13.34 16.45 -7.62
N ASN A 71 13.93 15.77 -8.59
CA ASN A 71 15.13 16.27 -9.26
C ASN A 71 14.81 17.42 -10.21
N ALA A 72 13.70 17.35 -10.94
CA ALA A 72 13.22 18.43 -11.79
C ALA A 72 12.93 19.70 -10.96
N ASP A 73 12.23 19.57 -9.84
CA ASP A 73 11.95 20.69 -8.92
C ASP A 73 13.25 21.35 -8.41
N LYS A 74 14.25 20.53 -8.06
CA LYS A 74 15.57 21.04 -7.65
C LYS A 74 16.33 21.75 -8.77
N GLN A 75 16.17 21.33 -10.02
CA GLN A 75 16.82 21.98 -11.16
C GLN A 75 16.16 23.33 -11.45
N ILE A 76 14.82 23.39 -11.42
CA ILE A 76 14.06 24.63 -11.56
C ILE A 76 14.47 25.63 -10.47
N GLY A 77 14.51 25.19 -9.21
CA GLY A 77 14.91 26.06 -8.09
C GLY A 77 16.37 26.51 -8.09
N LYS A 78 17.24 25.96 -8.96
CA LYS A 78 18.62 26.46 -9.16
C LYS A 78 18.72 27.51 -10.28
N LEU A 79 17.68 27.64 -11.10
CA LEU A 79 17.62 28.56 -12.23
C LEU A 79 16.93 29.88 -11.86
N LEU A 80 16.27 29.94 -10.70
CA LEU A 80 15.68 31.12 -10.07
C LEU A 80 16.59 31.60 -8.94
#